data_AF-A0AAW1DGI8-F1
#
_entry.id   AF-A0AAW1DGI8-F1
#
_cell.length_a   1.000
_cell.length_b   1.000
_cell.length_c   1.000
_cell.angle_alpha   90.00
_cell.angle_beta   90.00
_cell.angle_gamma   90.00
#
_symmetry.space_group_name_H-M   'P 1'
#
loop_
_entity.id
_entity.type
_entity.pdbx_description
1 polymer ?
#
loop_
_entity_poly.entity_id
_entity_poly.type
_entity_poly.pdbx_seq_one_letter_code
_entity_poly.pdbx_strand_id
1 'polypeptide(L)'
;MLLFYYLISFLFLINGQVNSTPTVLVNIESVFEKFENWLTEKGHELVNDITNLGQNVHLFYQSEMIAGQKTIEKITTSAINDLKTFEELIDKKCLEKGVKQLEATKTATIWEFFHCANLSEAGKDIGDMFNETVSISIEIMQYIEDATGGLSTCILGDYINDLACVSQHIWDAIKNIRTAIPDVSKYEEKMKSLTEQIKDDVNYCLHPPDTNIKKKVDKILNDTKHCSSKIK
;
A
#
# COMPACT_ATOMS: atom_id res chain seq x y z
N MET A 1 0.38 17.93 16.13
CA MET A 1 0.14 18.88 17.25
C MET A 1 0.29 18.22 18.63
N LEU A 2 -0.16 16.98 18.83
CA LEU A 2 -0.04 16.22 20.10
C LEU A 2 1.41 15.93 20.52
N LEU A 3 2.30 15.56 19.58
CA LEU A 3 3.73 15.34 19.82
C LEU A 3 4.46 16.55 20.46
N PHE A 4 4.04 17.76 20.10
CA PHE A 4 4.65 19.00 20.60
C PHE A 4 4.31 19.27 22.07
N TYR A 5 3.08 18.96 22.48
CA TYR A 5 2.64 19.10 23.87
C TYR A 5 3.34 18.10 24.80
N TYR A 6 3.59 16.87 24.32
CA TYR A 6 4.32 15.86 25.09
C TYR A 6 5.80 16.24 25.28
N LEU A 7 6.47 16.73 24.23
CA LEU A 7 7.87 17.19 24.29
C LEU A 7 8.06 18.42 25.19
N ILE A 8 7.13 19.38 25.12
CA ILE A 8 7.13 20.55 26.03
C ILE A 8 6.88 20.10 27.48
N SER A 9 5.94 19.18 27.70
CA SER A 9 5.67 18.65 29.04
C SER A 9 6.88 17.91 29.61
N PHE A 10 7.65 17.20 28.77
CA PHE A 10 8.90 16.55 29.15
C PHE A 10 9.99 17.56 29.53
N LEU A 11 10.12 18.66 28.78
CA LEU A 11 11.02 19.78 29.11
C LEU A 11 10.62 20.51 30.41
N PHE A 12 9.32 20.57 30.73
CA PHE A 12 8.84 21.16 31.99
C PHE A 12 9.08 20.25 33.20
N LEU A 13 9.07 18.92 33.04
CA LEU A 13 9.40 17.98 34.11
C LEU A 13 10.86 18.10 34.57
N ILE A 14 11.77 18.53 33.69
CA ILE A 14 13.20 18.74 33.99
C ILE A 14 13.41 20.02 34.84
N ASN A 15 12.58 21.05 34.65
CA ASN A 15 12.69 22.33 35.36
C ASN A 15 12.00 22.35 36.74
N GLY A 16 11.28 21.28 37.13
CA GLY A 16 10.50 21.23 38.36
C GLY A 16 11.26 20.82 39.63
N GLN A 17 12.54 20.40 39.54
CA GLN A 17 13.31 19.88 40.69
C GLN A 17 14.48 20.77 41.15
N VAL A 18 14.48 22.07 40.81
CA VAL A 18 15.58 22.99 41.12
C VAL A 18 15.43 23.60 42.51
N ASN A 19 15.46 22.80 43.59
CA ASN A 19 15.73 23.33 44.94
C ASN A 19 16.04 22.24 45.99
N SER A 20 17.18 21.54 45.85
CA SER A 20 18.00 21.05 47.00
C SER A 20 19.13 20.09 46.57
N THR A 21 20.39 20.55 46.58
CA THR A 21 21.67 19.79 46.73
C THR A 21 21.98 18.60 45.76
N PRO A 22 23.25 18.11 45.68
CA PRO A 22 23.84 17.51 44.47
C PRO A 22 23.50 16.03 44.30
N THR A 23 22.21 15.72 44.16
CA THR A 23 21.70 14.42 43.72
C THR A 23 21.40 14.43 42.21
N VAL A 24 21.64 15.56 41.53
CA VAL A 24 21.21 15.85 40.16
C VAL A 24 22.04 15.11 39.08
N LEU A 25 23.22 14.59 39.45
CA LEU A 25 24.01 13.70 38.58
C LEU A 25 23.33 12.33 38.35
N VAL A 26 22.32 11.96 39.15
CA VAL A 26 21.71 10.61 39.15
C VAL A 26 20.61 10.43 38.11
N ASN A 27 20.27 11.40 37.24
CA ASN A 27 19.16 11.16 36.31
C ASN A 27 19.31 11.64 34.87
N ILE A 28 20.44 12.23 34.46
CA ILE A 28 20.64 12.59 33.05
C ILE A 28 20.74 11.32 32.18
N GLU A 29 21.46 10.29 32.64
CA GLU A 29 21.49 8.97 31.98
C GLU A 29 20.09 8.37 31.80
N SER A 30 19.23 8.47 32.82
CA SER A 30 17.84 8.00 32.71
C SER A 30 17.00 8.81 31.71
N VAL A 31 17.33 10.09 31.54
CA VAL A 31 16.63 10.99 30.60
C VAL A 31 17.08 10.69 29.18
N PHE A 32 18.37 10.40 28.97
CA PHE A 32 18.90 9.89 27.70
C PHE A 32 18.21 8.59 27.30
N GLU A 33 18.23 7.60 28.19
CA GLU A 33 17.66 6.29 27.91
C GLU A 33 16.15 6.40 27.62
N LYS A 34 15.41 7.24 28.34
CA LYS A 34 13.98 7.48 28.07
C LYS A 34 13.74 8.17 26.74
N PHE A 35 14.55 9.15 26.38
CA PHE A 35 14.41 9.87 25.12
C PHE A 35 14.78 8.99 23.93
N GLU A 36 15.89 8.26 24.01
CA GLU A 36 16.33 7.30 23.00
C GLU A 36 15.29 6.19 22.78
N ASN A 37 14.78 5.59 23.87
CA ASN A 37 13.72 4.59 23.79
C ASN A 37 12.45 5.17 23.15
N TRP A 38 12.02 6.36 23.57
CA TRP A 38 10.84 7.02 22.99
C TRP A 38 11.02 7.33 21.50
N LEU A 39 12.19 7.85 21.11
CA LEU A 39 12.49 8.21 19.73
C LEU A 39 12.53 6.96 18.83
N THR A 40 13.16 5.90 19.32
CA THR A 40 13.24 4.59 18.66
C THR A 40 11.85 3.97 18.51
N GLU A 41 11.03 3.99 19.57
CA GLU A 41 9.64 3.50 19.53
C GLU A 41 8.81 4.25 18.49
N LYS A 42 8.84 5.59 18.49
CA LYS A 42 8.06 6.40 17.54
C LYS A 42 8.56 6.27 16.11
N GLY A 43 9.86 6.09 15.95
CA GLY A 43 10.49 5.76 14.70
C GLY A 43 9.98 4.46 14.09
N HIS A 44 10.02 3.38 14.87
CA HIS A 44 9.50 2.09 14.47
C HIS A 44 8.00 2.13 14.18
N GLU A 45 7.21 2.85 14.97
CA GLU A 45 5.77 3.06 14.71
C GLU A 45 5.55 3.69 13.33
N LEU A 46 6.27 4.78 13.02
CA LEU A 46 6.15 5.46 11.73
C LEU A 46 6.60 4.58 10.55
N VAL A 47 7.71 3.85 10.69
CA VAL A 47 8.18 2.90 9.67
C VAL A 47 7.14 1.79 9.43
N ASN A 48 6.54 1.28 10.51
CA ASN A 48 5.48 0.27 10.42
C ASN A 48 4.25 0.83 9.70
N ASP A 49 3.82 2.06 10.01
CA ASP A 49 2.69 2.69 9.34
C ASP A 49 2.92 2.87 7.84
N ILE A 50 4.09 3.36 7.43
CA ILE A 50 4.49 3.55 6.03
C ILE A 50 4.56 2.20 5.30
N THR A 51 5.13 1.19 5.95
CA THR A 51 5.21 -0.18 5.43
C THR A 51 3.82 -0.79 5.25
N ASN A 52 2.96 -0.67 6.25
CA ASN A 52 1.58 -1.15 6.21
C ASN A 52 0.78 -0.46 5.11
N LEU A 53 0.97 0.84 4.93
CA LEU A 53 0.30 1.60 3.87
C LEU A 53 0.70 1.08 2.48
N GLY A 54 2.00 0.89 2.22
CA GLY A 54 2.48 0.31 0.97
C GLY A 54 1.96 -1.11 0.74
N GLN A 55 1.99 -1.96 1.78
CA GLN A 55 1.44 -3.31 1.71
C GLN A 55 -0.07 -3.32 1.40
N ASN A 56 -0.84 -2.41 2.00
CA ASN A 56 -2.28 -2.30 1.78
C ASN A 56 -2.60 -1.95 0.31
N VAL A 57 -1.86 -1.04 -0.31
CA VAL A 57 -2.03 -0.71 -1.73
C VAL A 57 -1.70 -1.91 -2.61
N HIS A 58 -0.63 -2.65 -2.30
CA HIS A 58 -0.27 -3.86 -3.03
C HIS A 58 -1.36 -4.95 -2.92
N LEU A 59 -1.86 -5.21 -1.72
CA LEU A 59 -2.96 -6.16 -1.49
C LEU A 59 -4.24 -5.71 -2.19
N PHE A 60 -4.52 -4.41 -2.18
CA PHE A 60 -5.65 -3.83 -2.90
C PHE A 60 -5.55 -4.11 -4.40
N TYR A 61 -4.40 -3.84 -5.02
CA TYR A 61 -4.14 -4.16 -6.43
C TYR A 61 -4.36 -5.65 -6.74
N GLN A 62 -3.77 -6.55 -5.96
CA GLN A 62 -3.98 -7.98 -6.14
C GLN A 62 -5.48 -8.36 -6.04
N SER A 63 -6.20 -7.75 -5.09
CA SER A 63 -7.62 -8.01 -4.90
C SER A 63 -8.47 -7.57 -6.10
N GLU A 64 -8.17 -6.41 -6.69
CA GLU A 64 -8.85 -5.90 -7.88
C GLU A 64 -8.53 -6.74 -9.12
N MET A 65 -7.28 -7.17 -9.28
CA MET A 65 -6.90 -8.11 -10.35
C MET A 65 -7.69 -9.42 -10.26
N ILE A 66 -7.79 -10.00 -9.06
CA ILE A 66 -8.58 -11.21 -8.80
C ILE A 66 -10.07 -10.97 -9.08
N ALA A 67 -10.61 -9.82 -8.66
CA ALA A 67 -12.00 -9.45 -8.91
C ALA A 67 -12.30 -9.31 -10.41
N GLY A 68 -11.36 -8.73 -11.17
CA GLY A 68 -11.44 -8.63 -12.61
C GLY A 68 -11.45 -10.01 -13.29
N GLN A 69 -10.51 -10.88 -12.95
CA GLN A 69 -10.51 -12.27 -13.44
C GLN A 69 -11.82 -12.99 -13.14
N LYS A 70 -12.31 -12.90 -11.88
CA LYS A 70 -13.59 -13.52 -11.48
C LYS A 70 -14.77 -12.98 -12.27
N THR A 71 -14.76 -11.70 -12.65
CA THR A 71 -15.81 -11.11 -13.48
C THR A 71 -15.85 -11.75 -14.86
N ILE A 72 -14.70 -11.95 -15.50
CA ILE A 72 -14.57 -12.64 -16.79
C ILE A 72 -15.03 -14.10 -16.68
N GLU A 73 -14.60 -14.80 -15.64
CA GLU A 73 -14.99 -16.18 -15.36
C GLU A 73 -16.50 -16.31 -15.15
N LYS A 74 -17.10 -15.38 -14.39
CA LYS A 74 -18.54 -15.37 -14.13
C LYS A 74 -19.35 -15.20 -15.41
N ILE A 75 -18.98 -14.24 -16.26
CA ILE A 75 -19.68 -13.97 -17.52
C ILE A 75 -19.67 -15.20 -18.43
N THR A 76 -18.48 -15.79 -18.64
CA THR A 76 -18.33 -16.97 -19.51
C THR A 76 -18.96 -18.22 -18.93
N THR A 77 -18.82 -18.46 -17.62
CA THR A 77 -19.43 -19.63 -16.95
C THR A 77 -20.95 -19.56 -16.95
N SER A 78 -21.52 -18.36 -16.75
CA SER A 78 -22.97 -18.15 -16.87
C SER A 78 -23.46 -18.53 -18.28
N ALA A 79 -22.76 -18.08 -19.32
CA ALA A 79 -23.12 -18.40 -20.70
C ALA A 79 -22.99 -19.91 -21.01
N ILE A 80 -21.98 -20.59 -20.47
CA ILE A 80 -21.84 -22.05 -20.60
C ILE A 80 -23.01 -22.76 -19.93
N ASN A 81 -23.41 -22.32 -18.73
CA ASN A 81 -24.55 -22.88 -18.02
C ASN A 81 -25.85 -22.65 -18.78
N ASP A 82 -26.05 -21.46 -19.36
CA ASP A 82 -27.23 -21.16 -20.19
C ASP A 82 -27.31 -22.11 -21.40
N LEU A 83 -26.19 -22.37 -22.08
CA LEU A 83 -26.17 -23.35 -23.18
C LEU A 83 -26.54 -24.76 -22.72
N LYS A 84 -26.03 -25.19 -21.57
CA LYS A 84 -26.33 -26.52 -21.00
C LYS A 84 -27.80 -26.64 -20.58
N THR A 85 -28.43 -25.58 -20.08
CA THR A 85 -29.87 -25.58 -19.79
C THR A 85 -30.73 -25.87 -21.02
N PHE A 86 -30.26 -25.53 -22.22
CA PHE A 86 -30.95 -25.79 -23.47
C PHE A 86 -30.38 -26.99 -24.25
N GLU A 87 -29.62 -27.88 -23.61
CA GLU A 87 -28.92 -28.98 -24.29
C GLU A 87 -29.84 -29.89 -25.12
N GLU A 88 -31.08 -30.12 -24.69
CA GLU A 88 -32.05 -30.96 -25.40
C GLU A 88 -32.57 -30.31 -26.70
N LEU A 89 -32.53 -28.99 -26.75
CA LEU A 89 -33.01 -28.15 -27.85
C LEU A 89 -31.91 -27.78 -28.85
N ILE A 90 -30.65 -28.00 -28.51
CA ILE A 90 -29.49 -27.65 -29.34
C ILE A 90 -28.88 -28.94 -29.90
N ASP A 91 -28.47 -28.92 -31.19
CA ASP A 91 -27.71 -30.04 -31.74
C ASP A 91 -26.39 -30.24 -30.97
N LYS A 92 -26.04 -31.49 -30.65
CA LYS A 92 -24.86 -31.80 -29.82
C LYS A 92 -23.57 -31.20 -30.38
N LYS A 93 -23.36 -31.23 -31.69
CA LYS A 93 -22.14 -30.67 -32.31
C LYS A 93 -22.10 -29.15 -32.19
N CYS A 94 -23.27 -28.50 -32.31
CA CYS A 94 -23.39 -27.06 -32.09
C CYS A 94 -23.12 -26.68 -30.63
N LEU A 95 -23.70 -27.43 -29.67
CA LEU A 95 -23.48 -27.24 -28.24
C LEU A 95 -21.99 -27.38 -27.88
N GLU A 96 -21.35 -28.47 -28.30
CA GLU A 96 -19.92 -28.72 -28.07
C GLU A 96 -19.04 -27.60 -28.65
N LYS A 97 -19.35 -27.14 -29.88
CA LYS A 97 -18.64 -26.02 -30.52
C LYS A 97 -18.82 -24.72 -29.72
N GLY A 98 -20.04 -24.41 -29.29
CA GLY A 98 -20.35 -23.21 -28.52
C GLY A 98 -19.63 -23.17 -27.17
N VAL A 99 -19.67 -24.27 -26.42
CA VAL A 99 -18.94 -24.41 -25.15
C VAL A 99 -17.43 -24.22 -25.37
N LYS A 100 -16.86 -24.88 -26.38
CA LYS A 100 -15.42 -24.73 -26.71
C LYS A 100 -15.05 -23.29 -27.07
N GLN A 101 -15.92 -22.58 -27.80
CA GLN A 101 -15.72 -21.16 -28.12
C GLN A 101 -15.80 -20.25 -26.89
N LEU A 102 -16.73 -20.53 -25.95
CA LEU A 102 -16.82 -19.79 -24.69
C LEU A 102 -15.59 -20.01 -23.81
N GLU A 103 -15.08 -21.25 -23.73
CA GLU A 103 -13.84 -21.55 -23.00
C GLU A 103 -12.62 -20.84 -23.61
N ALA A 104 -12.49 -20.88 -24.94
CA ALA A 104 -11.43 -20.15 -25.63
C ALA A 104 -11.53 -18.63 -25.39
N THR A 105 -12.75 -18.08 -25.42
CA THR A 105 -13.01 -16.66 -25.15
C THR A 105 -12.67 -16.29 -23.72
N LYS A 106 -13.00 -17.14 -22.75
CA LYS A 106 -12.62 -16.96 -21.34
C LYS A 106 -11.10 -16.83 -21.20
N THR A 107 -10.36 -17.81 -21.70
CA THR A 107 -8.90 -17.84 -21.59
C THR A 107 -8.25 -16.65 -22.29
N ALA A 108 -8.70 -16.32 -23.51
CA ALA A 108 -8.18 -15.17 -24.24
C ALA A 108 -8.46 -13.85 -23.53
N THR A 109 -9.67 -13.67 -22.98
CA THR A 109 -10.02 -12.42 -22.29
C THR A 109 -9.27 -12.27 -20.97
N ILE A 110 -9.06 -13.36 -20.21
CA ILE A 110 -8.22 -13.33 -19.01
C ILE A 110 -6.79 -12.94 -19.37
N TRP A 111 -6.26 -13.50 -20.47
CA TRP A 111 -4.93 -13.15 -20.94
C TRP A 111 -4.85 -11.67 -21.38
N GLU A 112 -5.81 -11.19 -22.18
CA GLU A 112 -5.93 -9.79 -22.59
C GLU A 112 -6.02 -8.84 -21.38
N PHE A 113 -6.79 -9.21 -20.36
CA PHE A 113 -6.91 -8.46 -19.11
C PHE A 113 -5.55 -8.32 -18.41
N PHE A 114 -4.85 -9.42 -18.16
CA PHE A 114 -3.54 -9.37 -17.47
C PHE A 114 -2.41 -8.73 -18.30
N HIS A 115 -2.53 -8.69 -19.63
CA HIS A 115 -1.56 -8.06 -20.54
C HIS A 115 -1.99 -6.67 -21.00
N CYS A 116 -3.04 -6.12 -20.40
CA CYS A 116 -3.47 -4.76 -20.64
C CYS A 116 -2.36 -3.78 -20.23
N ALA A 117 -2.09 -2.78 -21.08
CA ALA A 117 -1.00 -1.83 -20.87
C ALA A 117 -1.16 -1.05 -19.55
N ASN A 118 -2.39 -0.61 -19.25
CA ASN A 118 -2.71 0.11 -18.02
C ASN A 118 -2.41 -0.70 -16.76
N LEU A 119 -2.81 -1.98 -16.71
CA LEU A 119 -2.50 -2.86 -15.59
C LEU A 119 -1.00 -3.15 -15.45
N SER A 120 -0.30 -3.26 -16.58
CA SER A 120 1.16 -3.41 -16.58
C SER A 120 1.85 -2.18 -15.99
N GLU A 121 1.34 -0.98 -16.27
CA GLU A 121 1.86 0.27 -15.72
C GLU A 121 1.52 0.41 -14.23
N ALA A 122 0.28 0.15 -13.83
CA ALA A 122 -0.12 0.11 -12.43
C ALA A 122 0.74 -0.86 -11.60
N GLY A 123 1.10 -2.01 -12.18
CA GLY A 123 2.03 -2.96 -11.56
C GLY A 123 3.45 -2.40 -11.35
N LYS A 124 3.95 -1.57 -12.28
CA LYS A 124 5.23 -0.86 -12.11
C LYS A 124 5.12 0.23 -11.06
N ASP A 125 4.04 1.01 -11.07
CA ASP A 125 3.83 2.09 -10.10
C ASP A 125 3.82 1.55 -8.66
N ILE A 126 3.22 0.37 -8.44
CA ILE A 126 3.29 -0.35 -7.16
C ILE A 126 4.70 -0.85 -6.84
N GLY A 127 5.47 -1.29 -7.84
CA GLY A 127 6.87 -1.65 -7.65
C GLY A 127 7.73 -0.46 -7.22
N ASP A 128 7.56 0.68 -7.89
CA ASP A 128 8.24 1.93 -7.55
C ASP A 128 7.82 2.45 -6.18
N MET A 129 6.55 2.30 -5.85
CA MET A 129 6.00 2.57 -4.52
C MET A 129 6.71 1.78 -3.42
N PHE A 130 6.95 0.48 -3.60
CA PHE A 130 7.70 -0.33 -2.62
C PHE A 130 9.13 0.17 -2.43
N ASN A 131 9.81 0.55 -3.53
CA ASN A 131 11.15 1.12 -3.44
C ASN A 131 11.15 2.43 -2.64
N GLU A 132 10.14 3.26 -2.84
CA GLU A 132 9.94 4.51 -2.08
C GLU A 132 9.61 4.24 -0.61
N THR A 133 8.77 3.24 -0.30
CA THR A 133 8.50 2.77 1.08
C THR A 133 9.81 2.42 1.80
N VAL A 134 10.68 1.66 1.14
CA VAL A 134 11.97 1.24 1.69
C VAL A 134 12.88 2.45 1.87
N SER A 135 12.95 3.36 0.89
CA SER A 135 13.77 4.57 0.98
C SER A 135 13.37 5.45 2.17
N ILE A 136 12.08 5.78 2.29
CA ILE A 136 11.58 6.63 3.39
C ILE A 136 11.80 5.94 4.74
N SER A 137 11.60 4.62 4.80
CA SER A 137 11.83 3.86 6.04
C SER A 137 13.29 3.90 6.47
N ILE A 138 14.23 3.78 5.52
CA ILE A 138 15.67 3.90 5.79
C ILE A 138 16.02 5.32 6.26
N GLU A 139 15.49 6.36 5.61
CA GLU A 139 15.73 7.75 6.01
C GLU A 139 15.24 8.03 7.44
N ILE A 140 14.05 7.53 7.81
CA ILE A 140 13.53 7.66 9.18
C ILE A 140 14.46 6.97 10.18
N MET A 141 14.91 5.75 9.88
CA MET A 141 15.83 5.01 10.75
C MET A 141 17.17 5.73 10.88
N GLN A 142 17.70 6.30 9.81
CA GLN A 142 18.93 7.10 9.85
C GLN A 142 18.76 8.35 10.72
N TYR A 143 17.63 9.06 10.63
CA TYR A 143 17.38 10.20 11.52
C TYR A 143 17.33 9.83 12.99
N ILE A 144 16.87 8.62 13.31
CA ILE A 144 16.87 8.10 14.68
C ILE A 144 18.29 7.75 15.11
N GLU A 145 19.04 7.02 14.29
CA GLU A 145 20.44 6.65 14.56
C GLU A 145 21.34 7.88 14.77
N ASP A 146 21.20 8.91 13.93
CA ASP A 146 21.96 10.16 14.08
C ASP A 146 21.61 10.89 15.38
N ALA A 147 20.33 10.90 15.73
CA ALA A 147 19.84 11.53 16.96
C ALA A 147 20.29 10.78 18.22
N THR A 148 20.30 9.45 18.21
CA THR A 148 20.69 8.62 19.36
C THR A 148 22.21 8.51 19.48
N GLY A 149 22.92 8.34 18.36
CA GLY A 149 24.38 8.28 18.31
C GLY A 149 25.05 9.56 18.81
N GLY A 150 24.49 10.73 18.48
CA GLY A 150 24.98 12.02 18.96
C GLY A 150 24.90 12.20 20.48
N LEU A 151 23.87 11.65 21.13
CA LEU A 151 23.67 11.79 22.59
C LEU A 151 24.79 11.13 23.40
N SER A 152 25.35 10.02 22.91
CA SER A 152 26.48 9.33 23.56
C SER A 152 27.75 10.19 23.66
N THR A 153 27.86 11.24 22.83
CA THR A 153 29.03 12.14 22.79
C THR A 153 28.94 13.31 23.77
N CYS A 154 27.79 13.49 24.44
CA CYS A 154 27.52 14.63 25.32
C CYS A 154 28.03 14.49 26.76
N ILE A 155 28.74 13.41 27.12
CA ILE A 155 29.28 13.21 28.47
C ILE A 155 30.70 13.81 28.53
N LEU A 156 30.80 15.10 28.84
CA LEU A 156 32.07 15.85 28.89
C LEU A 156 32.51 16.21 30.32
N GLY A 157 31.67 15.92 31.34
CA GLY A 157 32.03 16.07 32.75
C GLY A 157 31.73 17.45 33.35
N ASP A 158 31.11 18.35 32.59
CA ASP A 158 30.53 19.61 33.09
C ASP A 158 29.03 19.64 32.79
N TYR A 159 28.23 19.62 33.85
CA TYR A 159 26.77 19.50 33.82
C TYR A 159 26.08 20.50 32.87
N ILE A 160 26.55 21.75 32.80
CA ILE A 160 25.90 22.78 31.96
C ILE A 160 26.17 22.51 30.47
N ASN A 161 27.40 22.11 30.14
CA ASN A 161 27.78 21.81 28.77
C ASN A 161 27.15 20.49 28.30
N ASP A 162 27.08 19.50 29.19
CA ASP A 162 26.42 18.23 28.93
C ASP A 162 24.93 18.46 28.63
N LEU A 163 24.21 19.24 29.47
CA LEU A 163 22.80 19.57 29.28
C LEU A 163 22.52 20.38 27.99
N ALA A 164 23.40 21.33 27.66
CA ALA A 164 23.29 22.11 26.42
C ALA A 164 23.47 21.21 25.18
N CYS A 165 24.44 20.28 25.23
CA CYS A 165 24.67 19.28 24.19
C CYS A 165 23.43 18.38 24.01
N VAL A 166 22.87 17.85 25.10
CA VAL A 166 21.62 17.04 25.05
C VAL A 166 20.49 17.79 24.36
N SER A 167 20.26 19.03 24.81
CA SER A 167 19.15 19.84 24.34
C SER A 167 19.27 20.16 22.85
N GLN A 168 20.50 20.29 22.36
CA GLN A 168 20.78 20.50 20.94
C GLN A 168 20.47 19.25 20.11
N HIS A 169 20.94 18.07 20.53
CA HIS A 169 20.62 16.81 19.83
C HIS A 169 19.12 16.50 19.84
N ILE A 170 18.42 16.76 20.95
CA ILE A 170 16.95 16.66 21.01
C ILE A 170 16.31 17.64 20.01
N TRP A 171 16.79 18.87 19.92
CA TRP A 171 16.24 19.84 18.97
C TRP A 171 16.52 19.48 17.51
N ASP A 172 17.71 18.97 17.21
CA ASP A 172 18.07 18.52 15.88
C ASP A 172 17.22 17.31 15.46
N ALA A 173 16.99 16.35 16.38
CA ALA A 173 16.06 15.24 16.15
C ALA A 173 14.64 15.73 15.85
N ILE A 174 14.13 16.69 16.63
CA ILE A 174 12.80 17.28 16.41
C ILE A 174 12.72 18.02 15.07
N LYS A 175 13.79 18.72 14.68
CA LYS A 175 13.86 19.44 13.41
C LYS A 175 13.88 18.46 12.23
N ASN A 176 14.66 17.39 12.34
CA ASN A 176 14.78 16.35 11.31
C ASN A 176 13.47 15.57 11.12
N ILE A 177 12.78 15.23 12.22
CA ILE A 177 11.43 14.64 12.14
C ILE A 177 10.45 15.61 11.49
N ARG A 178 10.48 16.91 11.85
CA ARG A 178 9.62 17.91 11.22
C ARG A 178 9.86 18.06 9.73
N THR A 179 11.10 17.90 9.26
CA THR A 179 11.42 17.95 7.84
C THR A 179 10.97 16.69 7.10
N ALA A 180 10.83 15.55 7.77
CA ALA A 180 10.30 14.31 7.19
C ALA A 180 8.75 14.30 7.07
N ILE A 181 8.03 15.03 7.91
CA ILE A 181 6.54 15.08 7.90
C ILE A 181 5.95 15.42 6.51
N PRO A 182 6.44 16.45 5.79
CA PRO A 182 5.96 16.76 4.44
C PRO A 182 6.09 15.58 3.47
N ASP A 183 7.17 14.80 3.58
CA ASP A 183 7.43 13.70 2.65
C ASP A 183 6.56 12.49 2.96
N VAL A 184 6.31 12.19 4.23
CA VAL A 184 5.29 11.21 4.65
C VAL A 184 3.89 11.62 4.16
N SER A 185 3.52 12.89 4.29
CA SER A 185 2.22 13.38 3.83
C SER A 185 2.06 13.27 2.31
N LYS A 186 3.10 13.63 1.54
CA LYS A 186 3.09 13.45 0.08
C LYS A 186 3.00 11.98 -0.31
N TYR A 187 3.71 11.12 0.42
CA TYR A 187 3.67 9.68 0.23
C TYR A 187 2.25 9.16 0.44
N GLU A 188 1.57 9.53 1.53
CA GLU A 188 0.15 9.18 1.77
C GLU A 188 -0.78 9.63 0.63
N GLU A 189 -0.63 10.88 0.15
CA GLU A 189 -1.42 11.39 -0.98
C GLU A 189 -1.16 10.58 -2.26
N LYS A 190 0.10 10.21 -2.52
CA LYS A 190 0.47 9.36 -3.65
C LYS A 190 -0.18 7.98 -3.56
N MET A 191 -0.20 7.35 -2.38
CA MET A 191 -0.87 6.06 -2.15
C MET A 191 -2.36 6.11 -2.46
N LYS A 192 -3.02 7.20 -2.02
CA LYS A 192 -4.43 7.42 -2.29
C LYS A 192 -4.70 7.56 -3.78
N SER A 193 -3.91 8.40 -4.48
CA SER A 193 -4.01 8.58 -5.92
C SER A 193 -3.79 7.26 -6.67
N LEU A 194 -2.79 6.47 -6.28
CA LEU A 194 -2.49 5.19 -6.91
C LEU A 194 -3.64 4.19 -6.72
N THR A 195 -4.26 4.17 -5.54
CA THR A 195 -5.44 3.33 -5.27
C THR A 195 -6.62 3.67 -6.18
N GLU A 196 -6.85 4.95 -6.44
CA GLU A 196 -7.90 5.41 -7.37
C GLU A 196 -7.57 5.01 -8.81
N GLN A 197 -6.31 5.21 -9.24
CA GLN A 197 -5.84 4.83 -10.59
C GLN A 197 -5.94 3.32 -10.84
N ILE A 198 -5.56 2.49 -9.86
CA ILE A 198 -5.68 1.02 -9.96
C ILE A 198 -7.12 0.62 -10.31
N LYS A 199 -8.12 1.23 -9.67
CA LYS A 199 -9.53 0.92 -9.95
C LYS A 199 -9.91 1.28 -11.38
N ASP A 200 -9.49 2.45 -11.83
CA ASP A 200 -9.78 2.93 -13.17
C ASP A 200 -9.10 2.06 -14.23
N ASP A 201 -7.85 1.66 -14.01
CA ASP A 201 -7.09 0.79 -14.90
C ASP A 201 -7.69 -0.62 -14.97
N VAL A 202 -8.04 -1.21 -13.82
CA VAL A 202 -8.73 -2.51 -13.78
C VAL A 202 -10.05 -2.42 -14.55
N ASN A 203 -10.84 -1.38 -14.31
CA ASN A 203 -12.13 -1.20 -14.97
C ASN A 203 -11.98 -0.98 -16.48
N TYR A 204 -10.99 -0.21 -16.91
CA TYR A 204 -10.65 -0.01 -18.32
C TYR A 204 -10.27 -1.33 -19.00
N CYS A 205 -9.40 -2.11 -18.36
CA CYS A 205 -8.94 -3.40 -18.89
C CYS A 205 -10.05 -4.49 -18.87
N LEU A 206 -11.07 -4.35 -18.03
CA LEU A 206 -12.27 -5.20 -18.06
C LEU A 206 -13.25 -4.83 -19.16
N HIS A 207 -13.27 -3.56 -19.57
CA HIS A 207 -14.20 -3.03 -20.56
C HIS A 207 -13.48 -2.38 -21.76
N PRO A 208 -12.54 -3.08 -22.41
CA PRO A 208 -11.82 -2.52 -23.54
C PRO A 208 -12.79 -2.19 -24.69
N PRO A 209 -12.65 -1.03 -25.35
CA PRO A 209 -13.57 -0.55 -26.38
C PRO A 209 -13.82 -1.58 -27.50
N ASP A 210 -12.76 -2.30 -27.89
CA ASP A 210 -12.74 -3.18 -29.06
C ASP A 210 -12.97 -4.67 -28.73
N THR A 211 -12.90 -5.07 -27.46
CA THR A 211 -12.92 -6.49 -27.05
C THR A 211 -13.89 -6.79 -25.91
N ASN A 212 -15.02 -6.07 -25.86
CA ASN A 212 -16.08 -6.30 -24.88
C ASN A 212 -16.53 -7.78 -24.85
N ILE A 213 -16.20 -8.46 -23.75
CA ILE A 213 -16.48 -9.87 -23.52
C ILE A 213 -17.98 -10.20 -23.65
N LYS A 214 -18.88 -9.32 -23.21
CA LYS A 214 -20.33 -9.55 -23.31
C LYS A 214 -20.73 -9.67 -24.78
N LYS A 215 -20.24 -8.79 -25.65
CA LYS A 215 -20.51 -8.87 -27.10
C LYS A 215 -19.98 -10.17 -27.72
N LYS A 216 -18.76 -10.60 -27.34
CA LYS A 216 -18.17 -11.87 -27.81
C LYS A 216 -19.04 -13.07 -27.35
N VAL A 217 -19.44 -13.07 -26.09
CA VAL A 217 -20.28 -14.11 -25.48
C VAL A 217 -21.67 -14.17 -26.10
N ASP A 218 -22.35 -13.03 -26.24
CA ASP A 218 -23.70 -12.94 -26.85
C ASP A 218 -23.70 -13.46 -28.28
N LYS A 219 -22.65 -13.14 -29.04
CA LYS A 219 -22.47 -13.67 -30.40
C LYS A 219 -22.35 -15.20 -30.40
N ILE A 220 -21.52 -15.77 -29.53
CA ILE A 220 -21.36 -17.23 -29.44
C ILE A 220 -22.67 -17.90 -29.02
N LEU A 221 -23.40 -17.32 -28.07
CA LEU A 221 -24.71 -17.82 -27.65
C LEU A 221 -25.71 -17.82 -28.81
N ASN A 222 -25.79 -16.71 -29.57
CA ASN A 222 -26.69 -16.60 -30.73
C ASN A 222 -26.30 -17.57 -31.85
N ASP A 223 -25.02 -17.64 -32.19
CA ASP A 223 -24.50 -18.56 -33.22
C ASP A 223 -24.78 -20.03 -32.84
N THR A 224 -24.65 -20.37 -31.56
CA THR A 224 -24.91 -21.72 -31.04
C THR A 224 -26.41 -22.05 -31.08
N LYS A 225 -27.27 -21.10 -30.69
CA LYS A 225 -28.73 -21.26 -30.76
C LYS A 225 -29.23 -21.39 -32.21
N HIS A 226 -28.71 -20.59 -33.14
CA HIS A 226 -29.09 -20.65 -34.56
C HIS A 226 -28.52 -21.86 -35.30
N CYS A 227 -27.46 -22.48 -34.77
CA CYS A 227 -26.96 -23.77 -35.22
C CYS A 227 -27.92 -24.92 -34.85
N SER A 228 -28.91 -24.70 -33.96
CA SER A 228 -29.98 -25.67 -33.69
C SER A 228 -30.92 -25.83 -34.88
N SER A 229 -30.84 -27.00 -35.52
CA SER A 229 -31.72 -27.43 -36.61
C SER A 229 -33.07 -28.00 -36.15
N LYS A 230 -33.42 -27.90 -34.86
CA LYS A 230 -34.71 -28.37 -34.33
C LYS A 230 -35.85 -27.34 -34.40
N ILE A 231 -35.57 -26.11 -34.80
CA ILE A 231 -36.63 -25.15 -35.16
C ILE A 231 -36.99 -25.42 -36.63
N LYS A 232 -37.96 -26.31 -36.84
CA LYS A 232 -38.74 -26.39 -38.09
C LYS A 232 -40.02 -25.57 -37.90
#